data_AF-A0A1Y1NEK8-F1
#
_entry.id   AF-A0A1Y1NEK8-F1
#
_cell.length_a   1.000
_cell.length_b   1.000
_cell.length_c   1.000
_cell.angle_alpha   90.00
_cell.angle_beta   90.00
_cell.angle_gamma   90.00
#
_symmetry.space_group_name_H-M   'P 1'
#
loop_
_entity.id
_entity.type
_entity.pdbx_description
1 polymer ?
#
loop_
_entity_poly.entity_id
_entity_poly.type
_entity_poly.pdbx_seq_one_letter_code
_entity_poly.pdbx_strand_id
1 'polypeptide(L)'
;MKFAEHLSAHITPEWRKQYINYEEMKSLIYAAVEQIPCDDVDPDHLSRYFAKFDEQFFHYCDKELAKINTFYSEKLAEATRKSANLKSELSEVTNDPNSFPKKGILKNRNVSARKIQDLKLAFSEFYLSLILLQNYQNLNFTGFRKILKKHDKVVV
;
A
#
# COMPACT_ATOMS: atom_id res chain seq x y z
N MET A 1 -18.43 -1.57 11.37
CA MET A 1 -18.24 -0.46 10.40
C MET A 1 -18.28 -0.98 8.97
N LYS A 2 -18.86 -0.22 8.04
CA LYS A 2 -18.81 -0.53 6.61
C LYS A 2 -17.38 -0.30 6.11
N PHE A 3 -16.76 -1.33 5.53
CA PHE A 3 -15.34 -1.27 5.16
C PHE A 3 -15.03 -0.22 4.10
N ALA A 4 -15.96 0.06 3.18
CA ALA A 4 -15.72 1.05 2.13
C ALA A 4 -15.58 2.48 2.69
N GLU A 5 -16.40 2.84 3.69
CA GLU A 5 -16.27 4.10 4.43
C GLU A 5 -14.92 4.17 5.15
N HIS A 6 -14.52 3.07 5.81
CA HIS A 6 -13.21 2.98 6.47
C HIS A 6 -12.06 3.13 5.47
N LEU A 7 -12.13 2.47 4.32
CA LEU A 7 -11.13 2.58 3.26
C LEU A 7 -11.03 4.02 2.78
N SER A 8 -12.15 4.65 2.39
CA SER A 8 -12.16 6.03 1.89
C SER A 8 -11.66 7.06 2.91
N ALA A 9 -11.83 6.81 4.22
CA ALA A 9 -11.37 7.71 5.26
C ALA A 9 -9.85 7.58 5.58
N HIS A 10 -9.25 6.41 5.32
CA HIS A 10 -7.87 6.12 5.73
C HIS A 10 -6.89 6.03 4.53
N ILE A 11 -7.34 6.34 3.32
CA ILE A 11 -6.46 6.42 2.15
C ILE A 11 -5.53 7.63 2.25
N THR A 12 -4.27 7.43 1.89
CA THR A 12 -3.34 8.53 1.62
C THR A 12 -3.81 9.28 0.37
N PRO A 13 -4.18 10.57 0.45
CA PRO A 13 -4.79 11.32 -0.66
C PRO A 13 -3.98 11.27 -1.96
N GLU A 14 -2.65 11.33 -1.85
CA GLU A 14 -1.69 11.31 -2.95
C GLU A 14 -1.71 9.96 -3.68
N TRP A 15 -2.12 8.88 -3.01
CA TRP A 15 -2.08 7.52 -3.53
C TRP A 15 -3.48 6.96 -3.84
N ARG A 16 -4.53 7.79 -3.78
CA ARG A 16 -5.94 7.36 -3.93
C ARG A 16 -6.17 6.40 -5.09
N LYS A 17 -5.62 6.69 -6.28
CA LYS A 17 -5.79 5.88 -7.49
C LYS A 17 -5.10 4.51 -7.43
N GLN A 18 -4.16 4.34 -6.51
CA GLN A 18 -3.35 3.13 -6.35
C GLN A 18 -3.97 2.14 -5.37
N TYR A 19 -5.02 2.52 -4.63
CA TYR A 19 -5.75 1.58 -3.78
C TYR A 19 -6.71 0.70 -4.60
N ILE A 20 -7.11 -0.42 -4.01
CA ILE A 20 -8.16 -1.30 -4.52
C ILE A 20 -9.45 -0.51 -4.74
N ASN A 21 -10.04 -0.67 -5.92
CA ASN A 21 -11.33 -0.08 -6.27
C ASN A 21 -12.48 -0.91 -5.69
N TYR A 22 -12.59 -0.89 -4.36
CA TYR A 22 -13.48 -1.77 -3.61
C TYR A 22 -14.97 -1.54 -3.93
N GLU A 23 -15.39 -0.30 -4.16
CA GLU A 23 -16.78 -0.02 -4.52
C GLU A 23 -17.15 -0.53 -5.91
N GLU A 24 -16.26 -0.38 -6.90
CA GLU A 24 -16.49 -0.91 -8.25
C GLU A 24 -16.61 -2.44 -8.23
N MET A 25 -15.67 -3.13 -7.57
CA MET A 25 -15.74 -4.58 -7.44
C MET A 25 -17.00 -5.06 -6.72
N LYS A 26 -17.46 -4.29 -5.75
CA LYS A 26 -18.71 -4.56 -5.03
C LYS A 26 -19.91 -4.37 -5.95
N SER A 27 -19.93 -3.35 -6.79
CA SER A 27 -20.96 -3.14 -7.82
C SER A 27 -20.99 -4.28 -8.83
N LEU A 28 -19.83 -4.80 -9.28
CA LEU A 28 -19.76 -5.97 -10.17
C LEU A 28 -20.46 -7.19 -9.58
N ILE A 29 -20.23 -7.48 -8.28
CA ILE A 29 -20.87 -8.60 -7.60
C ILE A 29 -22.39 -8.41 -7.52
N TYR A 30 -22.87 -7.20 -7.17
CA TYR A 30 -24.31 -6.96 -7.09
C TYR A 30 -25.00 -7.01 -8.45
N ALA A 31 -24.38 -6.46 -9.49
CA ALA A 31 -24.91 -6.53 -10.84
C ALA A 31 -25.05 -7.99 -11.33
N ALA A 32 -24.10 -8.85 -10.97
CA ALA A 32 -24.16 -10.27 -11.31
C ALA A 32 -25.34 -11.00 -10.63
N VAL A 33 -25.71 -10.59 -9.42
CA VAL A 33 -26.90 -11.13 -8.72
C VAL A 33 -28.19 -10.63 -9.35
N GLU A 34 -28.25 -9.33 -9.70
CA GLU A 34 -29.44 -8.74 -10.30
C GLU A 34 -29.72 -9.28 -11.71
N GLN A 35 -28.68 -9.71 -12.43
CA GLN A 35 -28.76 -10.25 -13.78
C GLN A 35 -28.87 -11.78 -13.83
N ILE A 36 -29.14 -12.44 -12.70
CA ILE A 36 -29.37 -13.89 -12.67
C ILE A 36 -30.54 -14.23 -13.62
N PRO A 37 -30.35 -15.15 -14.58
CA PRO A 37 -31.44 -15.62 -15.45
C PRO A 37 -32.59 -16.22 -14.61
N CYS A 38 -33.85 -15.89 -14.92
CA CYS A 38 -35.07 -16.26 -14.15
C CYS A 38 -35.14 -17.73 -13.67
N ASP A 39 -35.86 -17.98 -12.58
CA ASP A 39 -35.91 -19.25 -11.80
C ASP A 39 -36.14 -20.58 -12.56
N ASP A 40 -36.55 -20.58 -13.84
CA ASP A 40 -36.82 -21.78 -14.66
C ASP A 40 -35.66 -22.16 -15.64
N VAL A 41 -34.45 -21.64 -15.44
CA VAL A 41 -33.32 -21.95 -16.35
C VAL A 41 -32.64 -23.28 -16.00
N ASP A 42 -32.32 -24.06 -17.05
CA ASP A 42 -31.47 -25.26 -16.98
C ASP A 42 -30.21 -25.01 -16.10
N PRO A 43 -29.92 -25.89 -15.12
CA PRO A 43 -28.72 -25.81 -14.29
C PRO A 43 -27.41 -25.58 -15.08
N ASP A 44 -27.31 -26.11 -16.30
CA ASP A 44 -26.12 -25.91 -17.16
C ASP A 44 -25.97 -24.44 -17.61
N HIS A 45 -27.07 -23.74 -17.87
CA HIS A 45 -27.02 -22.32 -18.21
C HIS A 45 -26.57 -21.48 -17.01
N LEU A 46 -27.11 -21.76 -15.82
CA LEU A 46 -26.73 -21.04 -14.60
C LEU A 46 -25.24 -21.24 -14.28
N SER A 47 -24.72 -22.46 -14.46
CA SER A 47 -23.29 -22.76 -14.31
C SER A 47 -22.42 -21.95 -15.29
N ARG A 48 -22.81 -21.90 -16.57
CA ARG A 48 -22.08 -21.11 -17.59
C ARG A 48 -22.13 -19.60 -17.31
N TYR A 49 -23.26 -19.10 -16.79
CA TYR A 49 -23.41 -17.71 -16.39
C TYR A 49 -22.41 -17.34 -15.28
N PHE A 50 -22.37 -18.13 -14.20
CA PHE A 50 -21.44 -17.88 -13.09
C PHE A 50 -19.99 -18.09 -13.49
N ALA A 51 -19.67 -19.08 -14.33
CA ALA A 51 -18.32 -19.27 -14.84
C ALA A 51 -17.81 -18.05 -15.63
N LYS A 52 -18.69 -17.45 -16.46
CA LYS A 52 -18.37 -16.24 -17.21
C LYS A 52 -18.21 -15.02 -16.29
N PHE A 53 -19.04 -14.92 -15.26
CA PHE A 53 -18.89 -13.87 -14.25
C PHE A 53 -17.58 -14.01 -13.47
N ASP A 54 -17.23 -15.22 -13.03
CA ASP A 54 -15.98 -15.51 -12.31
C ASP A 54 -14.76 -15.11 -13.15
N GLU A 55 -14.74 -15.47 -14.44
CA GLU A 55 -13.66 -15.07 -15.34
C GLU A 55 -13.51 -13.54 -15.40
N GLN A 56 -14.63 -12.80 -15.53
CA GLN A 56 -14.60 -11.34 -15.55
C GLN A 56 -14.16 -10.73 -14.21
N PHE A 57 -14.65 -11.28 -13.10
CA PHE A 57 -14.36 -10.80 -11.76
C PHE A 57 -12.90 -11.05 -11.38
N PHE A 58 -12.36 -12.25 -11.64
CA PHE A 58 -10.97 -12.58 -11.33
C PHE A 58 -9.99 -11.86 -12.27
N HIS A 59 -10.34 -11.65 -13.54
CA HIS A 59 -9.56 -10.78 -14.42
C HIS A 59 -9.47 -9.34 -13.89
N TYR A 60 -10.56 -8.82 -13.32
CA TYR A 60 -10.54 -7.51 -12.67
C TYR A 60 -9.71 -7.52 -11.38
N CYS A 61 -9.80 -8.58 -10.57
CA CYS A 61 -8.94 -8.78 -9.39
C CYS A 61 -7.46 -8.76 -9.75
N ASP A 62 -7.06 -9.47 -10.81
CA ASP A 62 -5.68 -9.54 -11.26
C ASP A 62 -5.16 -8.18 -11.72
N LYS A 63 -5.98 -7.39 -12.44
CA LYS A 63 -5.63 -6.02 -12.81
C LYS A 63 -5.40 -5.13 -11.60
N GLU A 64 -6.31 -5.17 -10.62
CA GLU A 64 -6.18 -4.39 -9.39
C GLU A 64 -4.96 -4.84 -8.57
N LEU A 65 -4.70 -6.14 -8.50
CA LEU A 65 -3.56 -6.71 -7.78
C LEU A 65 -2.24 -6.31 -8.44
N ALA A 66 -2.16 -6.39 -9.77
CA ALA A 66 -0.99 -5.97 -10.53
C ALA A 66 -0.69 -4.48 -10.32
N LYS A 67 -1.71 -3.62 -10.35
CA LYS A 67 -1.60 -2.19 -10.04
C LYS A 67 -1.01 -1.96 -8.65
N ILE A 68 -1.58 -2.61 -7.64
CA ILE A 68 -1.16 -2.47 -6.24
C ILE A 68 0.27 -2.96 -6.03
N ASN A 69 0.62 -4.13 -6.60
CA ASN A 69 1.96 -4.69 -6.49
C ASN A 69 3.02 -3.83 -7.19
N THR A 70 2.67 -3.26 -8.36
CA THR A 70 3.56 -2.36 -9.09
C THR A 70 3.88 -1.12 -8.26
N PHE A 71 2.84 -0.45 -7.74
CA PHE A 71 3.02 0.72 -6.90
C PHE A 71 3.77 0.43 -5.60
N TYR A 72 3.42 -0.66 -4.91
CA TYR A 72 4.09 -1.06 -3.67
C TYR A 72 5.58 -1.36 -3.89
N SER A 73 5.91 -2.08 -4.97
CA SER A 73 7.30 -2.42 -5.31
C SER A 73 8.13 -1.18 -5.63
N GLU A 74 7.56 -0.23 -6.37
CA GLU A 74 8.19 1.06 -6.64
C GLU A 74 8.47 1.84 -5.34
N LYS A 75 7.46 1.97 -4.46
CA LYS A 75 7.62 2.67 -3.18
C LYS A 75 8.59 1.96 -2.23
N LEU A 76 8.62 0.63 -2.23
CA LEU A 76 9.57 -0.14 -1.44
C LEU A 76 11.01 0.06 -1.95
N ALA A 77 11.21 0.13 -3.27
CA ALA A 77 12.50 0.42 -3.85
C ALA A 77 12.97 1.85 -3.52
N GLU A 78 12.09 2.85 -3.61
CA GLU A 78 12.36 4.23 -3.16
C GLU A 78 12.76 4.26 -1.67
N ALA A 79 11.99 3.58 -0.82
CA ALA A 79 12.26 3.52 0.62
C ALA A 79 13.60 2.85 0.92
N THR A 80 13.95 1.79 0.20
CA THR A 80 15.23 1.09 0.34
C THR A 80 16.40 2.00 -0.03
N ARG A 81 16.29 2.73 -1.15
CA ARG A 81 17.30 3.72 -1.58
C ARG A 81 17.45 4.84 -0.54
N LYS A 82 16.33 5.41 -0.06
CA LYS A 82 16.35 6.46 0.96
C LYS A 82 16.97 5.96 2.27
N SER A 83 16.72 4.72 2.67
CA SER A 83 17.35 4.09 3.84
C SER A 83 18.87 3.98 3.69
N ALA A 84 19.35 3.52 2.53
CA ALA A 84 20.78 3.42 2.25
C ALA A 84 21.47 4.79 2.32
N ASN A 85 20.88 5.81 1.68
CA ASN A 85 21.43 7.17 1.69
C ASN A 85 21.48 7.76 3.10
N LEU A 86 20.37 7.68 3.85
CA LEU A 86 20.31 8.20 5.22
C LEU A 86 21.28 7.49 6.16
N LYS A 87 21.50 6.17 6.00
CA LYS A 87 22.51 5.43 6.76
C LYS A 87 23.93 5.87 6.40
N SER A 88 24.22 6.12 5.12
CA SER A 88 25.52 6.64 4.67
C SER A 88 25.79 8.02 5.28
N GLU A 89 24.85 8.96 5.13
CA GLU A 89 24.99 10.32 5.67
C GLU A 89 25.15 10.33 7.19
N LEU A 90 24.40 9.47 7.90
CA LEU A 90 24.55 9.33 9.33
C LEU A 90 25.94 8.79 9.69
N SER A 91 26.43 7.78 8.96
CA SER A 91 27.74 7.18 9.20
C SER A 91 28.88 8.19 8.99
N GLU A 92 28.78 9.06 7.99
CA GLU A 92 29.75 10.13 7.72
C GLU A 92 29.81 11.13 8.87
N VAL A 93 28.65 11.51 9.41
CA VAL A 93 28.55 12.41 10.57
C VAL A 93 29.12 11.75 11.84
N THR A 94 28.97 10.43 12.00
CA THR A 94 29.47 9.71 13.19
C THR A 94 30.94 9.31 13.13
N ASN A 95 31.45 8.97 11.93
CA ASN A 95 32.79 8.43 11.72
C ASN A 95 33.85 9.48 11.37
N ASP A 96 33.51 10.77 11.35
CA ASP A 96 34.49 11.86 11.24
C ASP A 96 35.58 11.67 12.33
N PRO A 97 36.85 11.41 11.96
CA PRO A 97 37.95 11.17 12.90
C PRO A 97 38.23 12.35 13.85
N ASN A 98 37.65 13.52 13.61
CA ASN A 98 37.67 14.65 14.55
C ASN A 98 36.65 14.52 15.70
N SER A 99 35.87 13.43 15.77
CA SER A 99 34.85 13.15 16.79
C SER A 99 35.43 12.64 18.12
N PHE A 100 36.56 11.92 18.11
CA PHE A 100 37.18 11.37 19.33
C PHE A 100 38.25 12.31 19.90
N PRO A 101 38.14 12.77 21.16
CA PRO A 101 39.06 13.75 21.73
C PRO A 101 40.41 13.09 22.02
N LYS A 102 41.46 13.47 21.28
CA LYS A 102 42.80 13.52 21.87
C LYS A 102 42.78 14.64 22.91
N LYS A 103 43.07 14.30 24.17
CA LYS A 103 43.19 15.25 25.29
C LYS A 103 44.06 16.44 24.87
N GLY A 104 43.47 17.63 24.85
CA GLY A 104 44.20 18.89 24.70
C GLY A 104 43.66 19.74 23.57
N ILE A 105 43.21 20.95 23.94
CA ILE A 105 42.90 22.09 23.09
C ILE A 105 41.46 22.12 22.56
N LEU A 106 40.69 23.01 23.17
CA LEU A 106 39.38 23.50 22.74
C LEU A 106 39.50 24.10 21.32
N LYS A 107 39.21 23.29 20.29
CA LYS A 107 38.90 23.79 18.95
C LYS A 107 37.48 23.37 18.58
N ASN A 108 36.63 24.39 18.48
CA ASN A 108 35.35 24.45 17.79
C ASN A 108 34.92 23.14 17.08
N ARG A 109 34.27 22.26 17.86
CA ARG A 109 33.50 21.13 17.35
C ARG A 109 32.27 21.68 16.66
N ASN A 110 32.13 21.49 15.36
CA ASN A 110 30.87 21.78 14.68
C ASN A 110 30.70 20.83 13.49
N VAL A 111 30.29 19.59 13.76
CA VAL A 111 29.21 19.08 12.89
C VAL A 111 28.10 20.10 13.07
N SER A 112 27.83 20.87 12.01
CA SER A 112 26.88 21.98 12.09
C SER A 112 25.59 21.47 12.75
N ALA A 113 25.15 22.11 13.85
CA ALA A 113 23.89 21.76 14.51
C ALA A 113 22.73 21.71 13.50
N ARG A 114 22.83 22.50 12.42
CA ARG A 114 21.96 22.47 11.25
C ARG A 114 21.97 21.11 10.54
N LYS A 115 23.13 20.52 10.23
CA LYS A 115 23.25 19.22 9.57
C LYS A 115 22.60 18.08 10.38
N ILE A 116 22.74 18.11 11.72
CA ILE A 116 22.08 17.15 12.62
C ILE A 116 20.55 17.35 12.60
N GLN A 117 20.09 18.61 12.60
CA GLN A 117 18.67 18.93 12.52
C GLN A 117 18.06 18.49 11.18
N ASP A 118 18.76 18.71 10.08
CA ASP A 118 18.35 18.27 8.74
C ASP A 118 18.24 16.75 8.66
N LEU A 119 19.21 16.02 9.22
CA LEU A 119 19.15 14.55 9.30
C LEU A 119 17.95 14.07 10.14
N LYS A 120 17.69 14.69 11.30
CA LYS A 120 16.52 14.36 12.13
C LYS A 120 15.21 14.56 11.36
N LEU A 121 15.09 15.66 10.62
CA LEU A 121 13.92 15.92 9.77
C LEU A 121 13.79 14.85 8.70
N ALA A 122 14.88 14.54 7.98
CA ALA A 122 14.87 13.56 6.89
C ALA A 122 14.50 12.15 7.36
N PHE A 123 14.98 11.71 8.54
CA PHE A 123 14.57 10.46 9.16
C PHE A 123 13.10 10.48 9.61
N SER A 124 12.60 11.61 10.10
CA SER A 124 11.20 11.74 10.53
C SER A 124 10.25 11.61 9.34
N GLU A 125 10.55 12.29 8.23
CA GLU A 125 9.80 12.17 6.99
C GLU A 125 9.89 10.77 6.39
N PHE A 126 11.07 10.15 6.44
CA PHE A 126 11.25 8.77 5.99
C PHE A 126 10.41 7.80 6.83
N TYR A 127 10.42 7.93 8.14
CA TYR A 127 9.60 7.10 9.01
C TYR A 127 8.10 7.27 8.71
N LEU A 128 7.63 8.51 8.54
CA LEU A 128 6.25 8.77 8.12
C LEU A 128 5.92 8.06 6.80
N SER A 129 6.82 8.13 5.80
CA SER A 129 6.60 7.44 4.51
C SER A 129 6.49 5.91 4.65
N LEU A 130 7.23 5.30 5.58
CA LEU A 130 7.13 3.86 5.84
C LEU A 130 5.80 3.50 6.49
N ILE A 131 5.32 4.31 7.44
CA ILE A 131 4.00 4.11 8.07
C ILE A 131 2.88 4.23 7.04
N LEU A 132 2.96 5.21 6.14
CA LEU A 132 1.99 5.33 5.04
C LEU A 132 2.02 4.09 4.14
N LEU A 133 3.21 3.61 3.77
CA LEU A 133 3.36 2.41 2.93
C LEU A 133 2.83 1.13 3.61
N GLN A 134 3.04 1.00 4.92
CA GLN A 134 2.49 -0.09 5.72
C GLN A 134 0.96 -0.02 5.78
N ASN A 135 0.39 1.17 5.99
CA ASN A 135 -1.06 1.38 5.98
C ASN A 135 -1.66 1.06 4.61
N TYR A 136 -0.98 1.47 3.52
CA TYR A 136 -1.35 1.12 2.16
C TYR A 136 -1.42 -0.41 1.98
N GLN A 137 -0.39 -1.15 2.41
CA GLN A 137 -0.40 -2.62 2.33
C GLN A 137 -1.58 -3.22 3.12
N ASN A 138 -1.78 -2.80 4.36
CA ASN A 138 -2.82 -3.34 5.23
C ASN A 138 -4.25 -3.09 4.70
N LEU A 139 -4.51 -1.89 4.19
CA LEU A 139 -5.81 -1.52 3.62
C LEU A 139 -6.12 -2.32 2.36
N ASN A 140 -5.16 -2.45 1.44
CA ASN A 140 -5.34 -3.21 0.20
C ASN A 140 -5.52 -4.71 0.49
N PHE A 141 -4.69 -5.29 1.36
CA PHE A 141 -4.84 -6.68 1.79
C PHE A 141 -6.22 -6.94 2.40
N THR A 142 -6.66 -6.06 3.30
CA THR A 142 -7.98 -6.18 3.92
C THR A 142 -9.10 -6.03 2.89
N GLY A 143 -8.93 -5.16 1.90
CA GLY A 143 -9.86 -4.98 0.79
C GLY A 143 -10.04 -6.23 -0.04
N PHE A 144 -8.95 -6.83 -0.52
CA PHE A 144 -9.00 -8.10 -1.25
C PHE A 144 -9.63 -9.21 -0.42
N ARG A 145 -9.20 -9.39 0.83
CA ARG A 145 -9.78 -10.42 1.70
C ARG A 145 -11.29 -10.25 1.88
N LYS A 146 -11.78 -9.01 2.00
CA LYS A 146 -13.21 -8.73 2.17
C LYS A 146 -14.01 -8.88 0.90
N ILE A 147 -13.47 -8.49 -0.26
CA ILE A 147 -14.18 -8.57 -1.53
C ILE A 147 -14.27 -10.01 -2.02
N LEU A 148 -13.20 -10.81 -1.87
CA LEU A 148 -13.21 -12.24 -2.16
C LEU A 148 -14.24 -12.97 -1.27
N LYS A 149 -14.21 -12.70 0.05
CA LYS A 149 -15.22 -13.24 0.96
C LYS A 149 -16.66 -12.79 0.63
N LYS A 150 -16.85 -11.67 -0.07
CA LYS A 150 -18.16 -11.22 -0.52
C LYS A 150 -18.59 -11.99 -1.75
N HIS A 151 -17.69 -12.20 -2.71
CA HIS A 151 -17.90 -13.04 -3.89
C HIS A 151 -18.30 -14.47 -3.45
N ASP A 152 -17.51 -15.10 -2.58
CA ASP A 152 -17.77 -16.45 -2.04
C ASP A 152 -19.12 -16.62 -1.33
N LYS A 153 -19.74 -15.54 -0.88
CA LYS A 153 -21.03 -15.60 -0.15
C LYS A 153 -22.25 -15.43 -1.05
N VAL A 154 -22.02 -14.87 -2.23
CA VAL A 154 -23.06 -14.35 -3.10
C VAL A 154 -23.17 -15.21 -4.36
N VAL A 155 -22.06 -15.81 -4.78
CA VAL A 155 -21.92 -16.55 -6.04
C VAL A 155 -21.66 -18.04 -5.82
N VAL A 156 -21.27 -18.43 -4.61
CA VAL A 156 -21.13 -19.82 -4.13
C VAL A 156 -22.19 -20.10 -3.08
#